data_AF-A0A354FWA0-F1
#
_entry.id   AF-A0A354FWA0-F1
#
_cell.length_a   1.000
_cell.length_b   1.000
_cell.length_c   1.000
_cell.angle_alpha   90.00
_cell.angle_beta   90.00
_cell.angle_gamma   90.00
#
_symmetry.space_group_name_H-M   'P 1'
#
loop_
_entity.id
_entity.type
_entity.pdbx_description
1 polymer ?
#
loop_
_entity_poly.entity_id
_entity_poly.type
_entity_poly.pdbx_seq_one_letter_code
_entity_poly.pdbx_strand_id
1 'polypeptide(L)'
;MISEVLYDSIVVAGHLEDFKWPKGANNKEVSREIRVPTGEYTILKADESQPVMMTEKEPMRDDGYDLESSLKINFGSILNSKEQTEIANMRMKSDEAIKAKEMAEKMAALMQKDKERRVMKYKTETITETFDDNPRFDSAMRMATPAPPAHFLRVFGQPARTGLGEFRDNASSLRQQLLMLNGRITNEASRVGTLEPIHRILKKDPDLAIDWAYQEILTRYPTDREKSDARSIVKNSEEGMADLRWALLNSNEFRFLP
;
A
#
# COMPACT_ATOMS: atom_id res chain seq x y z
N MET A 1 4.50 7.92 -10.78
CA MET A 1 5.36 8.75 -9.90
C MET A 1 6.45 7.96 -9.14
N ILE A 2 6.63 6.65 -9.36
CA ILE A 2 7.63 5.84 -8.62
C ILE A 2 9.08 6.12 -9.09
N SER A 3 9.25 6.76 -10.25
CA SER A 3 10.57 7.01 -10.82
C SER A 3 11.32 8.19 -10.21
N GLU A 4 10.67 9.15 -9.53
CA GLU A 4 11.37 10.29 -8.93
C GLU A 4 12.02 9.97 -7.58
N VAL A 5 11.43 9.06 -6.81
CA VAL A 5 11.97 8.62 -5.51
C VAL A 5 13.27 7.82 -5.67
N LEU A 6 13.53 7.30 -6.87
CA LEU A 6 14.66 6.40 -7.14
C LEU A 6 16.00 7.12 -7.33
N TYR A 7 15.97 8.37 -7.82
CA TYR A 7 17.18 9.04 -8.33
C TYR A 7 17.75 10.10 -7.39
N ASP A 8 16.98 10.50 -6.38
CA ASP A 8 17.47 11.36 -5.29
C ASP A 8 18.53 10.70 -4.42
N SER A 9 18.69 9.39 -4.54
CA SER A 9 19.61 8.61 -3.72
C SER A 9 21.05 8.60 -4.22
N ILE A 10 21.36 9.01 -5.46
CA ILE A 10 22.72 8.82 -6.03
C ILE A 10 23.60 10.05 -5.80
N VAL A 11 23.06 11.26 -6.01
CA VAL A 11 23.81 12.51 -5.71
C VAL A 11 23.78 12.82 -4.20
N VAL A 12 22.74 12.36 -3.48
CA VAL A 12 22.64 12.44 -2.01
C VAL A 12 23.16 11.18 -1.32
N ALA A 13 23.71 10.19 -2.03
CA ALA A 13 24.31 8.99 -1.42
C ALA A 13 25.40 9.32 -0.39
N GLY A 14 25.98 10.52 -0.45
CA GLY A 14 26.91 11.02 0.57
C GLY A 14 26.27 11.60 1.84
N HIS A 15 24.97 11.91 1.85
CA HIS A 15 24.28 12.63 2.93
C HIS A 15 22.86 12.09 3.18
N LEU A 16 22.73 10.78 3.43
CA LEU A 16 21.45 10.11 3.75
C LEU A 16 20.70 10.75 4.95
N GLU A 17 21.46 11.41 5.83
CA GLU A 17 20.95 12.05 7.05
C GLU A 17 20.38 13.45 6.80
N ASP A 18 20.81 14.12 5.72
CA ASP A 18 20.44 15.50 5.42
C ASP A 18 19.23 15.61 4.50
N PHE A 19 18.50 16.71 4.68
CA PHE A 19 17.39 17.08 3.83
C PHE A 19 17.89 17.52 2.44
N LYS A 20 17.40 16.87 1.38
CA LYS A 20 17.77 17.22 0.00
C LYS A 20 17.35 18.65 -0.35
N TRP A 21 16.14 19.02 0.01
CA TRP A 21 15.58 20.35 -0.22
C TRP A 21 15.60 21.18 1.06
N PRO A 22 15.80 22.51 0.98
CA PRO A 22 15.56 23.38 2.12
C PRO A 22 14.08 23.31 2.53
N LYS A 23 13.80 23.52 3.82
CA LYS A 23 12.45 23.39 4.40
C LYS A 23 11.42 24.19 3.58
N GLY A 24 10.37 23.51 3.12
CA GLY A 24 9.26 24.12 2.38
C GLY A 24 9.47 24.26 0.86
N ALA A 25 10.58 23.75 0.31
CA ALA A 25 10.83 23.81 -1.13
C ALA A 25 10.18 22.65 -1.93
N ASN A 26 9.75 21.57 -1.28
CA ASN A 26 9.06 20.45 -1.93
C ASN A 26 7.70 20.15 -1.26
N ASN A 27 6.86 21.16 -1.12
CA ASN A 27 5.52 20.99 -0.56
C ASN A 27 4.61 20.24 -1.54
N LYS A 28 4.01 19.14 -1.09
CA LYS A 28 2.96 18.42 -1.82
C LYS A 28 1.65 18.49 -1.06
N GLU A 29 0.57 18.61 -1.82
CA GLU A 29 -0.80 18.58 -1.32
C GLU A 29 -1.32 17.15 -1.38
N VAL A 30 -1.69 16.59 -0.23
CA VAL A 30 -2.36 15.29 -0.16
C VAL A 30 -3.78 15.52 0.33
N SER A 31 -4.76 15.17 -0.51
CA SER A 31 -6.17 15.16 -0.12
C SER A 31 -6.51 13.84 0.55
N ARG A 32 -6.96 13.88 1.81
CA ARG A 32 -7.53 12.71 2.49
C ARG A 32 -8.99 12.95 2.82
N GLU A 33 -9.82 11.95 2.55
CA GLU A 33 -11.20 11.94 2.99
C GLU A 33 -11.24 11.41 4.43
N ILE A 34 -11.72 12.24 5.35
CA ILE A 34 -11.93 11.84 6.74
C ILE A 34 -13.44 11.83 7.00
N ARG A 35 -13.91 10.76 7.65
CA ARG A 35 -15.29 10.68 8.15
C ARG A 35 -15.36 11.39 9.50
N VAL A 36 -15.93 12.59 9.51
CA VAL A 36 -16.13 13.37 10.73
C VAL A 36 -17.52 13.03 11.30
N PRO A 37 -17.64 12.67 12.59
CA PRO A 37 -18.93 12.44 13.20
C PRO A 37 -19.70 13.76 13.31
N THR A 38 -20.94 13.76 12.82
CA THR A 38 -21.77 14.98 12.68
C THR A 38 -22.50 15.33 14.00
N GLY A 39 -22.38 14.48 15.03
CA GLY A 39 -23.07 14.62 16.32
C GLY A 39 -24.56 14.25 16.30
N GLU A 40 -25.14 14.04 15.12
CA GLU A 40 -26.52 13.58 14.94
C GLU A 40 -26.60 12.05 14.97
N TYR A 41 -27.56 11.53 15.75
CA TYR A 41 -27.90 10.11 15.80
C TYR A 41 -29.10 9.84 14.89
N THR A 42 -29.03 8.79 14.08
CA THR A 42 -30.22 8.25 13.39
C THR A 42 -30.59 6.88 13.88
N ILE A 43 -31.90 6.64 13.93
CA ILE A 43 -32.48 5.34 14.23
C ILE A 43 -32.47 4.56 12.91
N LEU A 44 -31.71 3.45 12.85
CA LEU A 44 -31.76 2.56 11.71
C LEU A 44 -33.13 1.89 11.69
N LYS A 45 -33.97 2.17 10.68
CA LYS A 45 -35.12 1.31 10.40
C LYS A 45 -34.58 -0.02 9.86
N ALA A 46 -35.03 -1.13 10.44
CA ALA A 46 -34.53 -2.48 10.22
C ALA A 46 -34.82 -3.08 8.83
N ASP A 47 -34.89 -2.26 7.77
CA ASP A 47 -35.25 -2.69 6.42
C ASP A 47 -34.05 -2.80 5.45
N GLU A 48 -32.86 -2.32 5.82
CA GLU A 48 -31.69 -2.33 4.92
C GLU A 48 -30.44 -3.01 5.49
N SER A 49 -30.57 -3.70 6.62
CA SER A 49 -29.48 -4.49 7.20
C SER A 49 -29.96 -5.88 7.61
N GLN A 50 -30.58 -6.60 6.69
CA GLN A 50 -30.64 -8.04 6.80
C GLN A 50 -29.36 -8.61 6.19
N PRO A 51 -28.43 -9.21 6.96
CA PRO A 51 -27.67 -10.29 6.37
C PRO A 51 -28.70 -11.30 5.84
N VAL A 52 -28.49 -11.82 4.63
CA VAL A 52 -29.28 -12.94 4.10
C VAL A 52 -29.04 -14.12 5.06
N MET A 53 -29.85 -14.18 6.13
CA MET A 53 -29.93 -15.33 6.99
C MET A 53 -30.49 -16.41 6.09
N MET A 54 -29.64 -17.36 5.73
CA MET A 54 -30.01 -18.62 5.11
C MET A 54 -31.32 -19.06 5.75
N THR A 55 -32.38 -19.12 4.94
CA THR A 55 -33.59 -19.84 5.31
C THR A 55 -33.15 -21.22 5.80
N GLU A 56 -33.20 -21.43 7.11
CA GLU A 56 -33.11 -22.76 7.71
C GLU A 56 -34.24 -23.56 7.06
N LYS A 57 -33.85 -24.36 6.08
CA LYS A 57 -34.68 -25.44 5.58
C LYS A 57 -34.97 -26.30 6.80
N GLU A 58 -36.25 -26.36 7.18
CA GLU A 58 -36.72 -27.42 8.06
C GLU A 58 -36.12 -28.74 7.58
N PRO A 59 -35.57 -29.60 8.46
CA PRO A 59 -35.14 -30.91 8.05
C PRO A 59 -36.37 -31.68 7.56
N MET A 60 -36.56 -31.71 6.24
CA MET A 60 -37.42 -32.68 5.59
C MET A 60 -36.91 -34.06 6.02
N ARG A 61 -37.72 -34.77 6.81
CA ARG A 61 -37.56 -36.21 7.05
C ARG A 61 -37.71 -36.90 5.71
N ASP A 62 -36.57 -37.33 5.15
CA ASP A 62 -36.52 -38.23 3.99
C ASP A 62 -36.46 -39.68 4.49
N ASP A 63 -37.54 -40.13 5.12
CA ASP A 63 -37.78 -41.55 5.37
C ASP A 63 -39.09 -41.92 4.69
N GLY A 64 -38.96 -42.43 3.48
CA GLY A 64 -40.06 -43.04 2.73
C GLY A 64 -40.59 -44.28 3.46
N TYR A 65 -41.92 -44.36 3.56
CA TYR A 65 -42.71 -45.54 3.96
C TYR A 65 -42.51 -46.03 5.40
N ASP A 66 -43.21 -45.43 6.36
CA ASP A 66 -43.61 -46.12 7.58
C ASP A 66 -45.07 -46.61 7.45
N LEU A 67 -45.21 -47.81 6.87
CA LEU A 67 -46.50 -48.49 6.70
C LEU A 67 -47.02 -49.13 8.01
N GLU A 68 -46.35 -48.96 9.15
CA GLU A 68 -46.74 -49.60 10.41
C GLU A 68 -47.49 -48.69 11.40
N SER A 69 -47.45 -47.35 11.22
CA SER A 69 -48.15 -46.42 12.11
C SER A 69 -49.58 -46.08 11.68
N SER A 70 -50.05 -46.56 10.53
CA SER A 70 -51.41 -46.36 10.01
C SER A 70 -52.39 -47.50 10.34
N LEU A 71 -51.94 -48.55 11.05
CA LEU A 71 -52.74 -49.74 11.40
C LEU A 71 -52.83 -49.98 12.90
N LYS A 72 -53.07 -48.93 13.69
CA LYS A 72 -53.60 -49.08 15.06
C LYS A 72 -54.73 -48.12 15.31
N ILE A 73 -55.90 -48.49 14.81
CA ILE A 73 -57.16 -47.99 15.36
C ILE A 73 -57.30 -48.61 16.76
N ASN A 74 -56.91 -47.86 17.79
CA ASN A 74 -57.15 -48.23 19.17
C ASN A 74 -58.60 -47.90 19.54
N PHE A 75 -59.51 -48.82 19.21
CA PHE A 75 -60.94 -48.75 19.54
C PHE A 75 -61.23 -48.66 21.06
N GLY A 76 -60.24 -48.94 21.92
CA GLY A 76 -60.36 -48.75 23.37
C GLY A 76 -60.33 -47.29 23.84
N SER A 77 -60.00 -46.34 22.98
CA SER A 77 -59.97 -44.90 23.32
C SER A 77 -61.28 -44.17 23.01
N ILE A 78 -62.25 -44.84 22.37
CA ILE A 78 -63.54 -44.26 21.98
C ILE A 78 -64.65 -44.55 23.01
N LEU A 79 -64.37 -45.33 24.04
CA LEU A 79 -65.36 -45.64 25.07
C LEU A 79 -64.68 -45.71 26.43
N ASN A 80 -64.58 -44.56 27.12
CA ASN A 80 -64.81 -44.47 28.57
C ASN A 80 -64.75 -43.01 29.06
N SER A 81 -65.93 -42.56 29.51
CA SER A 81 -66.28 -41.32 30.20
C SER A 81 -65.22 -40.68 31.09
N LYS A 82 -65.11 -39.34 31.05
CA LYS A 82 -64.99 -38.45 32.25
C LYS A 82 -65.00 -36.97 31.86
N GLU A 83 -66.19 -36.38 31.78
CA GLU A 83 -66.45 -34.94 31.53
C GLU A 83 -66.07 -34.01 32.70
N GLN A 84 -65.17 -34.39 33.61
CA GLN A 84 -64.74 -33.54 34.73
C GLN A 84 -63.23 -33.19 34.72
N THR A 85 -62.42 -33.89 33.93
CA THR A 85 -60.99 -33.59 33.75
C THR A 85 -60.73 -32.54 32.67
N GLU A 86 -61.71 -32.28 31.79
CA GLU A 86 -61.59 -31.31 30.69
C GLU A 86 -61.58 -29.86 31.18
N ILE A 87 -62.37 -29.51 32.21
CA ILE A 87 -62.48 -28.13 32.71
C ILE A 87 -61.18 -27.69 33.39
N ALA A 88 -60.51 -28.59 34.12
CA ALA A 88 -59.22 -28.31 34.75
C ALA A 88 -58.10 -28.20 33.71
N ASN A 89 -58.08 -29.08 32.71
CA ASN A 89 -57.12 -29.04 31.61
C ASN A 89 -57.34 -27.81 30.70
N MET A 90 -58.57 -27.32 30.55
CA MET A 90 -58.90 -26.07 29.84
C MET A 90 -58.41 -24.83 30.61
N ARG A 91 -58.49 -24.82 31.94
CA ARG A 91 -57.95 -23.73 32.78
C ARG A 91 -56.42 -23.71 32.78
N MET A 92 -55.77 -24.88 32.85
CA MET A 92 -54.30 -24.96 32.72
C MET A 92 -53.81 -24.51 31.33
N LYS A 93 -54.53 -24.87 30.25
CA LYS A 93 -54.26 -24.35 28.91
C LYS A 93 -54.45 -22.82 28.83
N SER A 94 -55.37 -22.24 29.61
CA SER A 94 -55.56 -20.79 29.66
C SER A 94 -54.39 -20.08 30.35
N ASP A 95 -53.86 -20.64 31.44
CA ASP A 95 -52.70 -20.07 32.14
C ASP A 95 -51.42 -20.18 31.32
N GLU A 96 -51.24 -21.28 30.58
CA GLU A 96 -50.15 -21.44 29.60
C GLU A 96 -50.29 -20.45 28.45
N ALA A 97 -51.50 -20.25 27.93
CA ALA A 97 -51.75 -19.29 26.87
C ALA A 97 -51.49 -17.83 27.32
N ILE A 98 -51.83 -17.47 28.56
CA ILE A 98 -51.54 -16.16 29.13
C ILE A 98 -50.01 -15.97 29.26
N LYS A 99 -49.28 -16.97 29.79
CA LYS A 99 -47.82 -16.91 29.90
C LYS A 99 -47.14 -16.85 28.53
N ALA A 100 -47.62 -17.60 27.54
CA ALA A 100 -47.11 -17.56 26.17
C ALA A 100 -47.33 -16.18 25.54
N LYS A 101 -48.50 -15.56 25.79
CA LYS A 101 -48.79 -14.20 25.33
C LYS A 101 -47.91 -13.16 26.00
N GLU A 102 -47.72 -13.23 27.32
CA GLU A 102 -46.81 -12.32 28.04
C GLU A 102 -45.35 -12.48 27.59
N MET A 103 -44.91 -13.72 27.33
CA MET A 103 -43.56 -13.99 26.84
C MET A 103 -43.39 -13.48 25.40
N ALA A 104 -44.40 -13.63 24.55
CA ALA A 104 -44.42 -13.08 23.20
C ALA A 104 -44.40 -11.54 23.23
N GLU A 105 -45.16 -10.90 24.12
CA GLU A 105 -45.15 -9.44 24.30
C GLU A 105 -43.79 -8.94 24.83
N LYS A 106 -43.17 -9.63 25.80
CA LYS A 106 -41.82 -9.29 26.30
C LYS A 106 -40.75 -9.48 25.22
N MET A 107 -40.83 -10.56 24.45
CA MET A 107 -39.90 -10.83 23.35
C MET A 107 -40.10 -9.80 22.22
N ALA A 108 -41.34 -9.41 21.92
CA ALA A 108 -41.65 -8.33 20.98
C ALA A 108 -41.12 -6.97 21.46
N ALA A 109 -41.22 -6.67 22.77
CA ALA A 109 -40.67 -5.45 23.36
C ALA A 109 -39.13 -5.43 23.34
N LEU A 110 -38.47 -6.58 23.57
CA LEU A 110 -37.02 -6.70 23.43
C LEU A 110 -36.58 -6.54 21.97
N MET A 111 -37.28 -7.17 21.04
CA MET A 111 -37.07 -7.01 19.60
C MET A 111 -37.27 -5.56 19.14
N GLN A 112 -38.22 -4.82 19.72
CA GLN A 112 -38.38 -3.40 19.42
C GLN A 112 -37.21 -2.56 19.96
N LYS A 113 -36.71 -2.83 21.17
CA LYS A 113 -35.51 -2.17 21.70
C LYS A 113 -34.25 -2.46 20.86
N ASP A 114 -34.10 -3.68 20.35
CA ASP A 114 -33.00 -4.04 19.45
C ASP A 114 -33.09 -3.36 18.07
N LYS A 115 -34.30 -3.01 17.61
CA LYS A 115 -34.52 -2.23 16.38
C LYS A 115 -34.13 -0.75 16.53
N GLU A 116 -34.01 -0.22 17.76
CA GLU A 116 -33.67 1.18 18.01
C GLU A 116 -32.16 1.41 18.25
N ARG A 117 -31.29 0.67 17.54
CA ARG A 117 -29.85 0.93 17.58
C ARG A 117 -29.56 2.30 16.97
N ARG A 118 -29.25 3.26 17.84
CA ARG A 118 -28.84 4.62 17.44
C ARG A 118 -27.43 4.52 16.86
N VAL A 119 -27.29 4.85 15.58
CA VAL A 119 -25.98 4.91 14.90
C VAL A 119 -25.65 6.37 14.60
N MET A 120 -24.40 6.75 14.88
CA MET A 120 -23.86 8.07 14.61
C MET A 120 -23.78 8.33 13.09
N LYS A 121 -24.24 9.50 12.64
CA LYS A 121 -24.03 9.95 11.27
C LYS A 121 -22.61 10.48 11.07
N TYR A 122 -21.95 9.99 10.03
CA TYR A 122 -20.65 10.50 9.59
C TYR A 122 -20.84 11.33 8.32
N LYS A 123 -20.19 12.49 8.25
CA LYS A 123 -20.04 13.27 7.04
C LYS A 123 -18.62 13.09 6.52
N THR A 124 -18.47 12.86 5.22
CA THR A 124 -17.15 12.85 4.59
C THR A 124 -16.72 14.28 4.31
N GLU A 125 -15.60 14.70 4.89
CA GLU A 125 -14.97 15.97 4.57
C GLU A 125 -13.58 15.70 4.00
N THR A 126 -13.27 16.38 2.90
CA THR A 126 -11.96 16.29 2.23
C THR A 126 -11.07 17.37 2.82
N ILE A 127 -10.03 16.95 3.54
CA ILE A 127 -9.02 17.86 4.09
C ILE A 127 -7.79 17.78 3.20
N THR A 128 -7.33 18.93 2.73
CA THR A 128 -6.08 19.10 2.00
C THR A 128 -4.99 19.47 3.01
N GLU A 129 -4.05 18.56 3.23
CA GLU A 129 -2.88 18.81 4.09
C GLU A 129 -1.65 19.04 3.20
N THR A 130 -0.93 20.13 3.45
CA THR A 130 0.35 20.43 2.80
C THR A 130 1.47 19.81 3.62
N PHE A 131 2.20 18.86 3.06
CA PHE A 131 3.35 18.22 3.70
C PHE A 131 4.63 18.43 2.86
N ASP A 132 5.77 18.62 3.53
CA ASP A 132 7.08 18.74 2.87
C ASP A 132 7.59 17.34 2.51
N ASP A 133 7.52 16.97 1.22
CA ASP A 133 7.89 15.64 0.72
C ASP A 133 9.41 15.52 0.55
N ASN A 134 10.14 15.73 1.64
CA ASN A 134 11.58 15.60 1.67
C ASN A 134 11.95 14.23 2.26
N PRO A 135 12.37 13.25 1.43
CA PRO A 135 12.69 11.92 1.92
C PRO A 135 13.92 11.99 2.82
N ARG A 136 13.76 11.66 4.11
CA ARG A 136 14.86 11.46 5.05
C ARG A 136 14.95 9.98 5.39
N PHE A 137 16.08 9.35 5.06
CA PHE A 137 16.33 7.95 5.39
C PHE A 137 17.15 7.87 6.67
N ASP A 138 16.50 7.48 7.77
CA ASP A 138 17.14 7.31 9.09
C ASP A 138 18.15 6.15 9.12
N SER A 139 17.98 5.17 8.23
CA SER A 139 18.93 4.06 8.04
C SER A 139 18.69 3.36 6.71
N ALA A 140 19.78 2.91 6.07
CA ALA A 140 19.72 2.04 4.90
C ALA A 140 18.94 0.72 5.18
N MET A 141 18.86 0.28 6.43
CA MET A 141 18.09 -0.92 6.83
C MET A 141 16.58 -0.76 6.64
N ARG A 142 16.06 0.47 6.60
CA ARG A 142 14.63 0.73 6.36
C ARG A 142 14.26 0.71 4.88
N MET A 143 15.22 0.59 3.97
CA MET A 143 14.96 0.50 2.54
C MET A 143 14.41 -0.88 2.17
N ALA A 144 13.28 -0.90 1.45
CA ALA A 144 12.67 -2.14 0.97
C ALA A 144 13.65 -2.92 0.07
N THR A 145 14.03 -4.11 0.51
CA THR A 145 14.95 -5.02 -0.21
C THR A 145 14.25 -6.38 -0.38
N PRO A 146 14.23 -6.98 -1.59
CA PRO A 146 14.87 -6.57 -2.83
C PRO A 146 14.15 -5.41 -3.52
N ALA A 147 14.87 -4.66 -4.35
CA ALA A 147 14.26 -3.57 -5.08
C ALA A 147 13.26 -4.08 -6.14
N PRO A 148 12.27 -3.25 -6.55
CA PRO A 148 11.30 -3.62 -7.58
C PRO A 148 11.98 -4.04 -8.89
N PRO A 149 11.38 -4.92 -9.72
CA PRO A 149 12.02 -5.46 -10.94
C PRO A 149 12.54 -4.41 -11.93
N ALA A 150 11.89 -3.24 -12.01
CA ALA A 150 12.30 -2.12 -12.89
C ALA A 150 13.43 -1.26 -12.31
N HIS A 151 13.88 -1.54 -11.08
CA HIS A 151 14.91 -0.78 -10.39
C HIS A 151 16.29 -1.01 -11.01
N PHE A 152 17.15 0.02 -11.04
CA PHE A 152 18.49 -0.10 -11.61
C PHE A 152 19.30 -1.23 -10.95
N LEU A 153 19.30 -1.31 -9.61
CA LEU A 153 19.92 -2.42 -8.86
C LEU A 153 19.49 -3.80 -9.39
N ARG A 154 18.24 -4.01 -9.81
CA ARG A 154 17.79 -5.29 -10.39
C ARG A 154 18.39 -5.53 -11.77
N VAL A 155 18.51 -4.48 -12.60
CA VAL A 155 19.15 -4.56 -13.93
C VAL A 155 20.66 -4.82 -13.80
N PHE A 156 21.31 -4.29 -12.76
CA PHE A 156 22.73 -4.50 -12.43
C PHE A 156 22.98 -5.72 -11.53
N GLY A 157 22.05 -6.68 -11.49
CA GLY A 157 22.29 -8.00 -10.90
C GLY A 157 21.97 -8.14 -9.41
N GLN A 158 21.13 -7.29 -8.82
CA GLN A 158 20.58 -7.55 -7.48
C GLN A 158 19.67 -8.80 -7.54
N PRO A 159 19.95 -9.85 -6.74
CA PRO A 159 19.14 -11.06 -6.73
C PRO A 159 17.75 -10.78 -6.15
N ALA A 160 16.75 -11.56 -6.58
CA ALA A 160 15.38 -11.45 -6.12
C ALA A 160 15.20 -12.00 -4.70
N ARG A 161 16.18 -12.76 -4.21
CA ARG A 161 16.14 -13.48 -2.92
C ARG A 161 14.96 -14.45 -2.82
N THR A 162 14.46 -14.93 -3.97
CA THR A 162 13.36 -15.89 -4.05
C THR A 162 13.85 -17.34 -3.93
N GLY A 163 15.07 -17.63 -4.42
CA GLY A 163 15.70 -18.93 -4.32
C GLY A 163 17.13 -18.86 -3.78
N LEU A 164 17.66 -20.03 -3.42
CA LEU A 164 19.09 -20.21 -3.14
C LEU A 164 19.84 -20.34 -4.48
N GLY A 165 21.06 -19.79 -4.55
CA GLY A 165 21.93 -19.92 -5.73
C GLY A 165 21.72 -18.87 -6.84
N GLU A 166 20.99 -17.78 -6.57
CA GLU A 166 20.94 -16.63 -7.49
C GLU A 166 22.23 -15.79 -7.34
N PHE A 167 23.18 -16.00 -8.24
CA PHE A 167 24.44 -15.24 -8.29
C PHE A 167 24.33 -14.03 -9.23
N ARG A 168 25.19 -13.03 -8.98
CA ARG A 168 25.33 -11.91 -9.91
C ARG A 168 26.10 -12.38 -11.13
N ASP A 169 25.56 -12.11 -12.31
CA ASP A 169 26.29 -12.27 -13.56
C ASP A 169 27.12 -11.01 -13.82
N ASN A 170 28.39 -11.20 -14.16
CA ASN A 170 29.32 -10.13 -14.51
C ASN A 170 29.29 -9.81 -16.02
N ALA A 171 28.55 -10.60 -16.82
CA ALA A 171 28.36 -10.31 -18.23
C ALA A 171 27.54 -9.03 -18.44
N SER A 172 28.01 -8.19 -19.36
CA SER A 172 27.28 -6.99 -19.75
C SER A 172 26.01 -7.38 -20.52
N SER A 173 24.86 -6.94 -20.02
CA SER A 173 23.58 -7.11 -20.70
C SER A 173 23.27 -5.92 -21.60
N LEU A 174 22.63 -6.15 -22.76
CA LEU A 174 22.10 -5.09 -23.62
C LEU A 174 21.18 -4.13 -22.84
N ARG A 175 20.40 -4.65 -21.88
CA ARG A 175 19.53 -3.83 -21.04
C ARG A 175 20.33 -2.86 -20.15
N GLN A 176 21.47 -3.30 -19.62
CA GLN A 176 22.36 -2.44 -18.82
C GLN A 176 22.97 -1.34 -19.69
N GLN A 177 23.42 -1.68 -20.90
CA GLN A 177 24.00 -0.71 -21.85
C GLN A 177 22.98 0.35 -22.26
N LEU A 178 21.75 -0.06 -22.62
CA LEU A 178 20.68 0.87 -22.96
C LEU A 178 20.26 1.74 -21.77
N LEU A 179 20.29 1.20 -20.55
CA LEU A 179 20.02 1.96 -19.33
C LEU A 179 21.13 2.97 -19.04
N MET A 180 22.39 2.68 -19.36
CA MET A 180 23.49 3.63 -19.21
C MET A 180 23.45 4.75 -20.26
N LEU A 181 23.15 4.42 -21.51
CA LEU A 181 23.12 5.39 -22.61
C LEU A 181 21.89 6.31 -22.53
N ASN A 182 20.70 5.72 -22.35
CA ASN A 182 19.42 6.43 -22.49
C ASN A 182 18.59 6.45 -21.19
N GLY A 183 19.08 5.82 -20.13
CA GLY A 183 18.33 5.73 -18.89
C GLY A 183 18.23 7.08 -18.20
N ARG A 184 17.09 7.27 -17.53
CA ARG A 184 16.88 8.45 -16.68
C ARG A 184 17.95 8.57 -15.59
N ILE A 185 18.50 7.45 -15.12
CA ILE A 185 19.52 7.41 -14.08
C ILE A 185 20.80 8.14 -14.47
N THR A 186 21.33 7.89 -15.66
CA THR A 186 22.59 8.49 -16.12
C THR A 186 22.39 9.94 -16.50
N ASN A 187 21.22 10.28 -17.06
CA ASN A 187 20.85 11.67 -17.33
C ASN A 187 20.72 12.49 -16.04
N GLU A 188 20.09 11.95 -14.99
CA GLU A 188 19.94 12.67 -13.73
C GLU A 188 21.23 12.70 -12.90
N ALA A 189 22.04 11.65 -12.94
CA ALA A 189 23.35 11.62 -12.28
C ALA A 189 24.41 12.49 -12.97
N SER A 190 24.29 12.72 -14.27
CA SER A 190 25.21 13.61 -15.00
C SER A 190 24.84 15.08 -14.88
N ARG A 191 23.55 15.41 -14.68
CA ARG A 191 23.07 16.79 -14.57
C ARG A 191 23.80 17.56 -13.47
N VAL A 192 24.21 18.79 -13.78
CA VAL A 192 24.77 19.72 -12.79
C VAL A 192 23.67 20.69 -12.37
N GLY A 193 23.33 20.68 -11.07
CA GLY A 193 22.29 21.54 -10.51
C GLY A 193 22.82 22.52 -9.46
N THR A 194 22.03 23.54 -9.13
CA THR A 194 22.40 24.58 -8.14
C THR A 194 22.70 24.06 -6.74
N LEU A 195 22.17 22.87 -6.41
CA LEU A 195 22.37 22.21 -5.12
C LEU A 195 23.68 21.43 -5.04
N GLU A 196 24.35 21.18 -6.17
CA GLU A 196 25.58 20.41 -6.18
C GLU A 196 26.80 21.28 -5.85
N PRO A 197 27.81 20.72 -5.15
CA PRO A 197 29.08 21.40 -4.92
C PRO A 197 29.76 21.80 -6.23
N ILE A 198 29.74 20.93 -7.24
CA ILE A 198 30.45 21.14 -8.51
C ILE A 198 29.95 22.37 -9.26
N HIS A 199 28.65 22.69 -9.15
CA HIS A 199 28.04 23.85 -9.79
C HIS A 199 28.66 25.16 -9.32
N ARG A 200 28.98 25.24 -8.01
CA ARG A 200 29.62 26.42 -7.42
C ARG A 200 31.09 26.52 -7.84
N ILE A 201 31.75 25.38 -8.02
CA ILE A 201 33.16 25.30 -8.44
C ILE A 201 33.26 25.68 -9.92
N LEU A 202 32.40 25.13 -10.79
CA LEU A 202 32.37 25.41 -12.23
C LEU A 202 32.28 26.91 -12.55
N LYS A 203 31.49 27.66 -11.76
CA LYS A 203 31.35 29.12 -11.92
C LYS A 203 32.60 29.92 -11.53
N LYS A 204 33.45 29.36 -10.66
CA LYS A 204 34.67 30.02 -10.17
C LYS A 204 35.90 29.58 -10.93
N ASP A 205 36.06 28.26 -11.08
CA ASP A 205 37.21 27.62 -11.69
C ASP A 205 36.75 26.34 -12.43
N PRO A 206 36.64 26.41 -13.77
CA PRO A 206 36.20 25.27 -14.57
C PRO A 206 37.24 24.14 -14.63
N ASP A 207 38.54 24.43 -14.49
CA ASP A 207 39.57 23.40 -14.53
C ASP A 207 39.55 22.56 -13.24
N LEU A 208 39.36 23.22 -12.10
CA LEU A 208 39.15 22.53 -10.84
C LEU A 208 37.87 21.70 -10.87
N ALA A 209 36.80 22.20 -11.49
CA ALA A 209 35.56 21.43 -11.64
C ALA A 209 35.77 20.16 -12.48
N ILE A 210 36.58 20.22 -13.53
CA ILE A 210 36.95 19.05 -14.34
C ILE A 210 37.72 18.04 -13.48
N ASP A 211 38.73 18.47 -12.71
CA ASP A 211 39.50 17.58 -11.84
C ASP A 211 38.59 16.84 -10.85
N TRP A 212 37.65 17.57 -10.23
CA TRP A 212 36.67 17.00 -9.31
C TRP A 212 35.71 16.02 -9.99
N ALA A 213 35.26 16.29 -11.23
CA ALA A 213 34.40 15.37 -11.96
C ALA A 213 35.10 14.02 -12.26
N TYR A 214 36.38 14.06 -12.65
CA TYR A 214 37.18 12.85 -12.85
C TYR A 214 37.41 12.10 -11.55
N GLN A 215 37.69 12.81 -10.45
CA GLN A 215 37.90 12.20 -9.15
C GLN A 215 36.59 11.60 -8.58
N GLU A 216 35.46 12.23 -8.80
CA GLU A 216 34.14 11.76 -8.36
C GLU A 216 33.72 10.47 -9.08
N ILE A 217 33.95 10.39 -10.41
CA ILE A 217 33.46 9.27 -11.23
C ILE A 217 34.49 8.15 -11.38
N LEU A 218 35.75 8.50 -11.61
CA LEU A 218 36.83 7.55 -11.91
C LEU A 218 37.84 7.41 -10.77
N THR A 219 37.68 8.15 -9.66
CA THR A 219 38.57 8.09 -8.48
C THR A 219 40.04 8.44 -8.78
N ARG A 220 40.31 9.17 -9.86
CA ARG A 220 41.64 9.63 -10.27
C ARG A 220 41.62 11.06 -10.82
N TYR A 221 42.80 11.67 -10.94
CA TYR A 221 42.95 12.93 -11.65
C TYR A 221 43.03 12.72 -13.18
N PRO A 222 42.56 13.69 -13.97
CA PRO A 222 42.70 13.66 -15.42
C PRO A 222 44.17 13.88 -15.82
N THR A 223 44.57 13.30 -16.94
CA THR A 223 45.84 13.63 -17.60
C THR A 223 45.74 14.98 -18.33
N ASP A 224 46.87 15.62 -18.64
CA ASP A 224 46.87 16.93 -19.33
C ASP A 224 46.10 16.90 -20.66
N ARG A 225 46.19 15.79 -21.39
CA ARG A 225 45.45 15.58 -22.64
C ARG A 225 43.95 15.50 -22.39
N GLU A 226 43.52 14.64 -21.46
CA GLU A 226 42.11 14.52 -21.09
C GLU A 226 41.53 15.83 -20.59
N LYS A 227 42.33 16.61 -19.84
CA LYS A 227 41.93 17.93 -19.35
C LYS A 227 41.70 18.91 -20.49
N SER A 228 42.55 18.87 -21.52
CA SER A 228 42.37 19.70 -22.73
C SER A 228 41.11 19.32 -23.52
N ASP A 229 40.85 18.02 -23.67
CA ASP A 229 39.65 17.50 -24.34
C ASP A 229 38.39 17.86 -23.53
N ALA A 230 38.41 17.65 -22.22
CA ALA A 230 37.34 18.01 -21.30
C ALA A 230 37.00 19.51 -21.36
N ARG A 231 38.01 20.39 -21.41
CA ARG A 231 37.80 21.84 -21.55
C ARG A 231 37.05 22.18 -22.85
N SER A 232 37.33 21.46 -23.93
CA SER A 232 36.65 21.66 -25.22
C SER A 232 35.17 21.25 -25.19
N ILE A 233 34.81 20.28 -24.34
CA ILE A 233 33.44 19.79 -24.15
C ILE A 233 32.67 20.73 -23.21
N VAL A 234 33.23 21.04 -22.04
CA VAL A 234 32.54 21.78 -20.98
C VAL A 234 32.18 23.19 -21.42
N LYS A 235 33.09 23.90 -22.12
CA LYS A 235 32.90 25.30 -22.58
C LYS A 235 32.33 26.24 -21.49
N ASN A 236 32.64 25.97 -20.23
CA ASN A 236 32.11 26.65 -19.03
C ASN A 236 30.57 26.68 -18.94
N SER A 237 29.88 25.70 -19.53
CA SER A 237 28.43 25.53 -19.45
C SER A 237 28.07 24.40 -18.48
N GLU A 238 26.95 24.54 -17.79
CA GLU A 238 26.36 23.51 -16.94
C GLU A 238 25.99 22.26 -17.77
N GLU A 239 25.48 22.46 -18.98
CA GLU A 239 25.16 21.38 -19.93
C GLU A 239 26.43 20.67 -20.42
N GLY A 240 27.50 21.42 -20.73
CA GLY A 240 28.76 20.84 -21.17
C GLY A 240 29.45 20.02 -20.08
N MET A 241 29.30 20.41 -18.81
CA MET A 241 29.76 19.60 -17.68
C MET A 241 28.91 18.33 -17.51
N ALA A 242 27.59 18.42 -17.75
CA ALA A 242 26.73 17.24 -17.74
C ALA A 242 27.12 16.26 -18.86
N ASP A 243 27.40 16.76 -20.06
CA ASP A 243 27.88 15.95 -21.18
C ASP A 243 29.21 15.25 -20.86
N LEU A 244 30.15 15.97 -20.23
CA LEU A 244 31.41 15.38 -19.76
C LEU A 244 31.15 14.25 -18.76
N ARG A 245 30.33 14.47 -17.73
CA ARG A 245 29.98 13.44 -16.73
C ARG A 245 29.31 12.23 -17.38
N TRP A 246 28.38 12.46 -18.32
CA TRP A 246 27.73 11.39 -19.07
C TRP A 246 28.74 10.56 -19.88
N ALA A 247 29.71 11.22 -20.53
CA ALA A 247 30.78 10.54 -21.27
C ALA A 247 31.68 9.71 -20.35
N LEU A 248 32.02 10.22 -19.16
CA LEU A 248 32.81 9.51 -18.16
C LEU A 248 32.09 8.26 -17.64
N LEU A 249 30.80 8.36 -17.32
CA LEU A 249 29.96 7.23 -16.88
C LEU A 249 29.82 6.13 -17.94
N ASN A 250 29.85 6.50 -19.22
CA ASN A 250 29.77 5.55 -20.33
C ASN A 250 31.14 5.11 -20.86
N SER A 251 32.23 5.55 -20.22
CA SER A 251 33.58 5.17 -20.62
C SER A 251 33.90 3.71 -20.26
N ASN A 252 34.83 3.11 -21.01
CA ASN A 252 35.31 1.76 -20.70
C ASN A 252 35.99 1.68 -19.33
N GLU A 253 36.60 2.78 -18.86
CA GLU A 253 37.27 2.82 -17.56
C GLU A 253 36.27 2.68 -16.41
N PHE A 254 35.13 3.38 -16.49
CA PHE A 254 34.07 3.24 -15.50
C PHE A 254 33.49 1.81 -15.45
N ARG A 255 33.46 1.12 -16.60
CA ARG A 255 32.98 -0.27 -16.68
C ARG A 255 33.83 -1.26 -15.88
N PHE A 256 35.10 -0.95 -15.64
CA PHE A 256 36.07 -1.85 -15.02
C PHE A 256 36.57 -1.36 -13.66
N LEU A 257 35.71 -0.72 -12.87
CA LEU A 257 35.99 -0.58 -11.45
C LEU A 257 36.01 -1.99 -10.83
N PRO A 258 37.17 -2.45 -10.31
CA PRO A 258 37.31 -3.78 -9.73
C PRO A 258 36.46 -3.99 -8.48
#